data_AF-A0A382YI30-F1
#
_entry.id   AF-A0A382YI30-F1
#
_cell.length_a   1.000
_cell.length_b   1.000
_cell.length_c   1.000
_cell.angle_alpha   90.00
_cell.angle_beta   90.00
_cell.angle_gamma   90.00
#
_symmetry.space_group_name_H-M   'P 1'
#
loop_
_entity.id
_entity.type
_entity.pdbx_description
1 polymer ?
#
loop_
_entity_poly.entity_id
_entity_poly.type
_entity_poly.pdbx_seq_one_letter_code
_entity_poly.pdbx_strand_id
1 'polypeptide(L)'
;MIKNTGQKKISETMVTKSDITKRQEQLLEELNKCEDELSGQELHRQLIESGKAMGLTTVYRNLQVLIKHGLIRSRHLPTGEVLYTPVD
;
A
#
# COMPACT_ATOMS: atom_id res chain seq x y z
N MET A 1 -14.11 -26.18 18.73
CA MET A 1 -14.08 -26.35 17.25
C MET A 1 -12.89 -25.57 16.73
N ILE A 2 -11.80 -26.27 16.45
CA ILE A 2 -10.58 -25.71 15.87
C ILE A 2 -10.73 -25.69 14.34
N LYS A 3 -10.54 -24.53 13.70
CA LYS A 3 -10.34 -24.44 12.25
C LYS A 3 -8.93 -23.96 12.00
N ASN A 4 -8.06 -24.95 11.86
CA ASN A 4 -6.73 -24.81 11.31
C ASN A 4 -6.89 -24.76 9.77
N THR A 5 -6.59 -23.62 9.17
CA THR A 5 -6.43 -23.47 7.72
C THR A 5 -5.14 -22.65 7.57
N GLY A 6 -3.99 -23.28 7.37
CA GLY A 6 -3.60 -23.77 6.06
C GLY A 6 -2.31 -23.05 5.68
N GLN A 7 -1.19 -23.77 5.84
CA GLN A 7 0.13 -23.34 5.40
C GLN A 7 0.08 -22.93 3.92
N LYS A 8 0.53 -21.72 3.59
CA LYS A 8 0.91 -21.36 2.22
C LYS A 8 2.37 -20.91 2.25
N LYS A 9 3.26 -21.83 1.85
CA LYS A 9 4.69 -21.62 1.66
C LYS A 9 4.96 -21.66 0.16
N ILE A 10 5.24 -20.51 -0.44
CA ILE A 10 6.01 -20.24 -1.68
C ILE A 10 6.22 -18.71 -1.72
N SER A 11 7.34 -18.16 -1.24
CA SER A 11 8.60 -17.88 -1.98
C SER A 11 8.45 -16.85 -3.11
N GLU A 12 9.28 -15.80 -3.06
CA GLU A 12 9.54 -14.71 -4.04
C GLU A 12 8.58 -13.50 -3.96
N THR A 13 8.91 -12.43 -3.23
CA THR A 13 10.03 -11.53 -3.57
C THR A 13 10.48 -10.81 -2.31
N MET A 14 11.73 -10.99 -1.92
CA MET A 14 12.37 -10.17 -0.89
C MET A 14 12.67 -8.79 -1.48
N VAL A 15 11.67 -7.90 -1.53
CA VAL A 15 11.95 -6.48 -1.75
C VAL A 15 12.28 -5.87 -0.41
N THR A 16 13.58 -5.76 -0.16
CA THR A 16 14.09 -5.00 0.97
C THR A 16 13.73 -3.53 0.79
N LYS A 17 13.29 -2.88 1.87
CA LYS A 17 12.97 -1.44 1.98
C LYS A 17 14.03 -0.50 1.36
N SER A 18 15.21 -1.02 1.05
CA SER A 18 16.40 -0.39 0.46
C SER A 18 16.24 0.17 -0.98
N ASP A 19 15.24 -0.28 -1.76
CA ASP A 19 15.09 0.15 -3.18
C ASP A 19 14.10 1.31 -3.38
N ILE A 20 13.43 1.76 -2.32
CA ILE A 20 12.40 2.79 -2.39
C ILE A 20 12.87 4.11 -1.80
N THR A 21 12.37 5.21 -2.36
CA THR A 21 12.69 6.56 -1.88
C THR A 21 12.03 6.87 -0.54
N LYS A 22 12.56 7.83 0.22
CA LYS A 22 11.95 8.29 1.48
C LYS A 22 10.46 8.64 1.37
N ARG A 23 10.02 9.21 0.24
CA ARG A 23 8.60 9.54 0.01
C ARG A 23 7.73 8.30 -0.18
N GLN A 24 8.28 7.25 -0.80
CA GLN A 24 7.61 5.96 -0.97
C GLN A 24 7.57 5.19 0.34
N GLU A 25 8.65 5.23 1.13
CA GLU A 25 8.66 4.68 2.50
C GLU A 25 7.60 5.36 3.37
N GLN A 26 7.51 6.68 3.35
CA GLN A 26 6.49 7.42 4.09
C GLN A 26 5.08 7.01 3.70
N LEU A 27 4.82 6.86 2.40
CA LEU A 27 3.52 6.46 1.90
C LEU A 27 3.19 5.01 2.28
N LEU A 28 4.18 4.11 2.24
CA LEU A 28 4.06 2.73 2.68
C LEU A 28 3.81 2.66 4.20
N GLU A 29 4.49 3.49 5.00
CA GLU A 29 4.29 3.56 6.45
C GLU A 29 2.89 4.04 6.81
N GLU A 30 2.37 5.08 6.14
CA GLU A 30 0.98 5.51 6.38
C GLU A 30 -0.01 4.42 5.97
N LEU A 31 0.22 3.74 4.84
CA LEU A 31 -0.64 2.63 4.42
C LEU A 31 -0.59 1.45 5.41
N ASN A 32 0.58 1.16 6.02
CA ASN A 32 0.73 0.10 7.03
C ASN A 32 0.09 0.45 8.39
N LYS A 33 -0.13 1.73 8.69
CA LYS A 33 -0.87 2.12 9.90
C LYS A 33 -2.36 1.82 9.80
N CYS A 34 -2.87 1.65 8.58
CA CYS A 34 -4.24 1.30 8.35
C CYS A 34 -4.37 -0.21 8.20
N GLU A 35 -5.19 -0.82 9.05
CA GLU A 35 -5.52 -2.25 8.97
C GLU A 35 -6.45 -2.55 7.79
N ASP A 36 -7.17 -1.53 7.29
CA ASP A 36 -8.11 -1.61 6.18
C ASP A 36 -7.52 -1.13 4.84
N GLU A 37 -8.14 -1.58 3.74
CA GLU A 37 -7.78 -1.13 2.40
C GLU A 37 -8.22 0.33 2.17
N LEU A 38 -7.32 1.18 1.68
CA LEU A 38 -7.59 2.61 1.47
C LEU A 38 -7.71 2.95 -0.01
N SER A 39 -8.59 3.88 -0.36
CA SER A 39 -8.57 4.51 -1.68
C SER A 39 -7.37 5.45 -1.81
N GLY A 40 -6.93 5.72 -3.05
CA GLY A 40 -5.85 6.68 -3.29
C GLY A 40 -6.17 8.11 -2.81
N GLN A 41 -7.46 8.47 -2.76
CA GLN A 41 -7.91 9.76 -2.23
C GLN A 41 -7.87 9.79 -0.70
N GLU A 42 -8.28 8.71 -0.04
CA GLU A 42 -8.24 8.61 1.42
C GLU A 42 -6.79 8.63 1.93
N LEU A 43 -5.91 7.86 1.28
CA LEU A 43 -4.48 7.88 1.61
C LEU A 43 -3.88 9.28 1.45
N HIS A 44 -4.25 10.00 0.39
CA HIS A 44 -3.81 11.38 0.19
C HIS A 44 -4.31 12.33 1.28
N ARG A 45 -5.56 12.17 1.73
CA ARG A 45 -6.11 12.96 2.83
C ARG A 45 -5.35 12.69 4.14
N GLN A 46 -5.11 11.43 4.47
CA GLN A 46 -4.32 11.06 5.65
C GLN A 46 -2.88 11.59 5.58
N LEU A 47 -2.27 11.61 4.40
CA LEU A 47 -0.94 12.22 4.20
C LEU A 47 -0.96 13.73 4.47
N ILE A 48 -2.03 14.43 4.12
CA ILE A 48 -2.20 15.86 4.46
C ILE A 48 -2.37 16.02 5.97
N GLU A 49 -3.26 15.24 6.59
CA GLU A 49 -3.56 15.32 8.02
C GLU A 49 -2.35 14.97 8.90
N SER A 50 -1.47 14.07 8.43
CA SER A 50 -0.21 13.71 9.08
C SER A 50 0.95 14.67 8.82
N GLY A 51 0.73 15.77 8.09
CA GLY A 51 1.76 16.77 7.77
C GLY A 51 2.78 16.28 6.72
N LYS A 52 2.53 15.15 6.07
CA LYS A 52 3.35 14.55 5.01
C LYS A 52 2.76 14.82 3.62
N ALA A 53 2.14 16.00 3.46
CA ALA A 53 1.38 16.36 2.27
C ALA A 53 2.21 16.19 0.98
N MET A 54 1.61 15.54 0.00
CA MET A 54 2.15 15.39 -1.34
C MET A 54 1.00 15.41 -2.33
N GLY A 55 1.20 16.00 -3.51
CA GLY A 55 0.12 16.12 -4.49
C GLY A 55 -0.44 14.76 -4.89
N LEU A 56 -1.75 14.68 -5.11
CA LEU A 56 -2.48 13.45 -5.43
C LEU A 56 -1.88 12.69 -6.63
N THR A 57 -1.42 13.39 -7.67
CA THR A 57 -0.70 12.78 -8.80
C THR A 57 0.58 12.06 -8.36
N THR A 58 1.32 12.65 -7.43
CA THR A 58 2.54 12.07 -6.87
C THR A 58 2.20 10.86 -5.99
N VAL A 59 1.08 10.89 -5.26
CA VAL A 59 0.58 9.74 -4.50
C VAL A 59 0.36 8.56 -5.44
N TYR A 60 -0.40 8.75 -6.52
CA TYR A 60 -0.65 7.70 -7.50
C TYR A 60 0.64 7.18 -8.17
N ARG A 61 1.58 8.07 -8.52
CA ARG A 61 2.86 7.63 -9.08
C ARG A 61 3.65 6.76 -8.11
N ASN A 62 3.68 7.12 -6.82
CA ASN A 62 4.35 6.32 -5.80
C ASN A 62 3.64 5.00 -5.55
N LEU A 63 2.30 4.99 -5.50
CA LEU A 63 1.51 3.75 -5.41
C LEU A 63 1.83 2.79 -6.56
N GLN A 64 1.91 3.29 -7.80
CA GLN A 64 2.28 2.48 -8.96
C GLN A 64 3.69 1.90 -8.84
N VAL A 65 4.65 2.64 -8.30
CA VAL A 65 5.99 2.15 -8.05
C VAL A 65 5.97 1.06 -6.96
N LEU A 66 5.30 1.30 -5.82
CA LEU A 66 5.18 0.33 -4.74
C LEU A 66 4.50 -0.98 -5.19
N ILE A 67 3.50 -0.92 -6.07
CA ILE A 67 2.87 -2.11 -6.68
C ILE A 67 3.89 -2.86 -7.54
N LYS A 68 4.67 -2.17 -8.37
CA LYS A 68 5.72 -2.79 -9.19
C LYS A 68 6.80 -3.46 -8.34
N HIS A 69 7.09 -2.89 -7.18
CA HIS A 69 7.98 -3.48 -6.18
C HIS A 69 7.32 -4.59 -5.35
N GLY A 70 6.03 -4.89 -5.56
CA GLY A 70 5.33 -5.92 -4.79
C GLY A 70 5.19 -5.62 -3.29
N LEU A 71 5.30 -4.34 -2.90
CA LEU A 71 5.17 -3.90 -1.51
C LEU A 71 3.71 -3.60 -1.12
N ILE A 72 2.85 -3.33 -2.11
CA ILE A 72 1.42 -3.11 -1.92
C ILE A 72 0.63 -3.82 -3.02
N ARG A 73 -0.62 -4.16 -2.74
CA ARG A 73 -1.60 -4.66 -3.73
C ARG A 73 -2.63 -3.58 -4.02
N SER A 74 -3.24 -3.69 -5.19
CA SER A 74 -4.41 -2.89 -5.56
C SER A 74 -5.59 -3.78 -5.92
N ARG A 75 -6.79 -3.34 -5.54
CA ARG A 75 -8.05 -4.01 -5.81
C ARG A 75 -9.03 -3.02 -6.44
N HIS A 76 -9.55 -3.36 -7.61
CA HIS A 76 -10.51 -2.52 -8.31
C HIS A 76 -11.93 -2.85 -7.82
N LEU A 77 -12.69 -1.82 -7.50
CA LEU A 77 -14.09 -1.92 -7.11
C LEU A 77 -15.00 -1.77 -8.34
N PRO A 78 -16.23 -2.32 -8.31
CA PRO A 78 -17.23 -2.09 -9.36
C PRO A 78 -17.63 -0.61 -9.51
N THR A 79 -17.36 0.22 -8.50
CA THR A 79 -17.58 1.68 -8.52
C THR A 79 -16.56 2.42 -9.40
N GLY A 80 -15.48 1.74 -9.84
CA GLY A 80 -14.35 2.35 -10.55
C GLY A 80 -13.24 2.85 -9.63
N GLU A 81 -13.42 2.76 -8.31
CA GLU A 81 -12.37 3.07 -7.33
C GLU A 81 -11.32 1.96 -7.24
N VAL A 82 -10.12 2.36 -6.82
CA VAL A 82 -9.03 1.43 -6.55
C VAL A 82 -8.65 1.55 -5.09
N LEU A 83 -8.73 0.41 -4.40
CA LEU A 83 -8.27 0.26 -3.03
C LEU A 83 -6.84 -0.30 -3.02
N TYR A 84 -6.06 0.13 -2.04
CA TYR A 84 -4.66 -0.24 -1.86
C TYR A 84 -4.46 -0.82 -0.46
N THR A 85 -3.60 -1.82 -0.36
CA THR A 85 -3.30 -2.53 0.89
C THR A 85 -1.84 -2.99 0.89
N PRO A 86 -1.13 -2.98 2.03
CA PRO A 86 0.24 -3.47 2.08
C PRO A 86 0.31 -4.98 1.84
N VAL A 87 1.43 -5.45 1.29
CA VAL A 87 1.75 -6.87 1.16
C VAL A 87 2.59 -7.24 2.38
N ASP A 88 1.98 -7.91 3.35
CA ASP A 88 2.70 -8.53 4.49
C ASP A 88 3.47 -9.78 4.03
#